data_AF-A0A4U0ZXW9-F1
#
_entry.id   AF-A0A4U0ZXW9-F1
#
_cell.length_a   1.000
_cell.length_b   1.000
_cell.length_c   1.000
_cell.angle_alpha   90.00
_cell.angle_beta   90.00
_cell.angle_gamma   90.00
#
_symmetry.space_group_name_H-M   'P 1'
#
loop_
_entity.id
_entity.type
_entity.pdbx_description
1 polymer ?
#
loop_
_entity_poly.entity_id
_entity_poly.type
_entity_poly.pdbx_seq_one_letter_code
_entity_poly.pdbx_strand_id
1 'polypeptide(L)'
;MLKTIMKVFKGVMIGCAFSMLAGSSASSTTLSQLGLGYGKEFRGNKDISQFELYYRHPLSYKKKLGDVWNLSTALEFGGAVIDEQDSENSSTGRLSLMPQIMLSPNDAINVIVGIGTGFMMGETEFTDHNLGGPFFFSSKVGFQLVLGKHLGLEYNFYHQSNAGIYDYNASLNMHCVSLSYQF
;
A
#
# COMPACT_ATOMS: atom_id res chain seq x y z
N MET A 1 16.29 19.64 14.08
CA MET A 1 16.03 18.32 13.46
C MET A 1 15.38 17.31 14.41
N LEU A 2 15.98 16.98 15.57
CA LEU A 2 15.46 15.92 16.47
C LEU A 2 14.09 16.23 17.12
N LYS A 3 13.73 17.51 17.27
CA LYS A 3 12.49 17.95 17.95
C LYS A 3 11.22 17.88 17.08
N THR A 4 11.36 17.81 15.76
CA THR A 4 10.22 17.74 14.81
C THR A 4 9.77 16.29 14.62
N ILE A 5 10.70 15.35 14.61
CA ILE A 5 10.45 13.89 14.52
C ILE A 5 9.61 13.39 15.71
N MET A 6 9.78 13.97 16.91
CA MET A 6 9.00 13.59 18.09
C MET A 6 7.54 14.09 18.12
N LYS A 7 7.17 15.09 17.31
CA LYS A 7 5.78 15.59 17.29
C LYS A 7 4.87 14.76 16.39
N VAL A 8 5.41 14.24 15.28
CA VAL A 8 4.66 13.36 14.36
C VAL A 8 4.40 11.99 15.01
N PHE A 9 5.34 11.46 15.79
CA PHE A 9 5.19 10.17 16.49
C PHE A 9 4.12 10.16 17.60
N LYS A 10 3.75 11.31 18.17
CA LYS A 10 2.70 11.38 19.20
C LYS A 10 1.27 11.30 18.63
N GLY A 11 1.09 11.55 17.32
CA GLY A 11 -0.22 11.51 16.67
C GLY A 11 -0.62 10.14 16.10
N VAL A 12 0.32 9.20 15.98
CA VAL A 12 0.10 7.88 15.34
C VAL A 12 -0.22 6.77 16.38
N MET A 13 -0.08 7.06 17.67
CA MET A 13 -0.22 6.08 18.77
C MET A 13 -1.63 6.00 19.40
N ILE A 14 -2.68 6.45 18.72
CA ILE A 14 -4.07 6.30 19.18
C ILE A 14 -4.91 5.80 17.99
N GLY A 15 -4.94 4.48 17.81
CA GLY A 15 -5.76 3.87 16.75
C GLY A 15 -5.62 2.35 16.58
N CYS A 16 -4.70 1.67 17.27
CA CYS A 16 -4.50 0.21 17.09
C CYS A 16 -5.40 -0.69 17.95
N ALA A 17 -6.55 -0.20 18.42
CA ALA A 17 -7.39 -0.97 19.34
C ALA A 17 -8.83 -1.04 18.88
N PHE A 18 -9.13 -1.62 17.72
CA PHE A 18 -10.47 -2.13 17.43
C PHE A 18 -10.48 -3.09 16.23
N SER A 19 -10.36 -4.40 16.50
CA SER A 19 -11.04 -5.50 15.78
C SER A 19 -10.34 -6.85 16.00
N MET A 20 -10.24 -7.31 17.24
CA MET A 20 -10.11 -8.75 17.51
C MET A 20 -11.47 -9.23 17.96
N LEU A 21 -12.25 -9.83 17.06
CA LEU A 21 -13.35 -10.78 17.32
C LEU A 21 -14.15 -10.99 16.02
N ALA A 22 -13.81 -12.02 15.25
CA ALA A 22 -14.77 -12.81 14.46
C ALA A 22 -14.12 -14.04 13.82
N GLY A 23 -14.62 -15.22 14.19
CA GLY A 23 -14.79 -16.35 13.26
C GLY A 23 -13.63 -17.32 13.09
N SER A 24 -13.50 -18.27 14.01
CA SER A 24 -12.79 -19.53 13.74
C SER A 24 -13.54 -20.34 12.68
N SER A 25 -12.96 -20.48 11.49
CA SER A 25 -13.27 -21.57 10.57
C SER A 25 -11.97 -22.10 10.00
N ALA A 26 -11.75 -23.41 10.16
CA ALA A 26 -10.54 -24.09 9.71
C ALA A 26 -10.45 -24.02 8.18
N SER A 27 -9.57 -23.15 7.69
CA SER A 27 -9.25 -23.01 6.26
C SER A 27 -7.91 -22.30 6.18
N SER A 28 -6.92 -22.87 5.46
CA SER A 28 -5.55 -22.34 5.26
C SER A 28 -5.44 -20.87 5.66
N THR A 29 -4.97 -20.63 6.89
CA THR A 29 -5.11 -19.32 7.54
C THR A 29 -4.27 -18.31 6.76
N THR A 30 -4.90 -17.53 5.89
CA THR A 30 -4.31 -16.28 5.41
C THR A 30 -4.29 -15.38 6.62
N LEU A 31 -3.10 -15.13 7.12
CA LEU A 31 -2.85 -14.31 8.29
C LEU A 31 -3.04 -12.83 7.92
N SER A 32 -3.39 -12.01 8.91
CA SER A 32 -3.34 -10.57 8.72
C SER A 32 -1.89 -10.13 8.55
N GLN A 33 -1.66 -9.07 7.78
CA GLN A 33 -0.30 -8.60 7.53
C GLN A 33 -0.17 -7.13 7.90
N LEU A 34 0.89 -6.79 8.61
CA LEU A 34 1.33 -5.40 8.80
C LEU A 34 2.65 -5.23 8.06
N GLY A 35 2.73 -4.26 7.15
CA GLY A 35 3.93 -4.06 6.36
C GLY A 35 4.38 -2.61 6.31
N LEU A 36 5.69 -2.44 6.18
CA LEU A 36 6.34 -1.16 5.95
C LEU A 36 7.09 -1.21 4.62
N GLY A 37 7.08 -0.10 3.87
CA GLY A 37 7.68 -0.03 2.56
C GLY A 37 8.35 1.29 2.28
N TYR A 38 9.34 1.24 1.40
CA TYR A 38 9.97 2.40 0.81
C TYR A 38 9.88 2.31 -0.70
N GLY A 39 9.52 3.41 -1.35
CA GLY A 39 9.40 3.45 -2.80
C GLY A 39 9.88 4.75 -3.42
N LYS A 40 10.11 4.70 -4.73
CA LYS A 40 10.48 5.84 -5.56
C LYS A 40 9.72 5.81 -6.88
N GLU A 41 9.56 6.99 -7.46
CA GLU A 41 9.17 7.16 -8.85
C GLU A 41 10.40 6.82 -9.74
N PHE A 42 10.20 6.12 -10.87
CA PHE A 42 11.29 5.67 -11.75
C PHE A 42 11.22 6.25 -13.18
N ARG A 43 10.08 6.81 -13.58
CA ARG A 43 9.80 7.34 -14.92
C ARG A 43 9.38 8.81 -14.84
N GLY A 44 10.37 9.70 -14.86
CA GLY A 44 10.17 11.13 -15.11
C GLY A 44 10.70 12.02 -14.00
N ASN A 45 10.66 11.58 -12.74
CA ASN A 45 11.12 12.38 -11.61
C ASN A 45 11.65 11.46 -10.49
N LYS A 46 12.98 11.36 -10.32
CA LYS A 46 13.60 10.51 -9.29
C LYS A 46 13.60 11.12 -7.89
N ASP A 47 13.05 12.33 -7.77
CA ASP A 47 13.12 13.13 -6.57
C ASP A 47 11.96 12.79 -5.63
N ILE A 48 10.89 12.17 -6.14
CA ILE A 48 9.77 11.69 -5.35
C ILE A 48 10.07 10.31 -4.75
N SER A 49 9.91 10.22 -3.43
CA SER A 49 9.98 8.99 -2.66
C SER A 49 8.79 8.86 -1.71
N GLN A 50 8.48 7.64 -1.28
CA GLN A 50 7.48 7.40 -0.25
C GLN A 50 7.97 6.43 0.81
N PHE A 51 7.52 6.65 2.04
CA PHE A 51 7.51 5.65 3.09
C PHE A 51 6.05 5.28 3.40
N GLU A 52 5.72 3.99 3.33
CA GLU A 52 4.36 3.46 3.49
C GLU A 52 4.29 2.50 4.68
N LEU A 53 3.19 2.58 5.43
CA LEU A 53 2.74 1.57 6.37
C LEU A 53 1.38 1.05 5.87
N TYR A 54 1.20 -0.26 5.81
CA TYR A 54 -0.09 -0.85 5.44
C TYR A 54 -0.49 -1.99 6.35
N TYR A 55 -1.80 -2.16 6.50
CA TYR A 55 -2.44 -3.31 7.11
C TYR A 55 -3.27 -4.03 6.05
N ARG A 56 -3.01 -5.32 5.84
CA ARG A 56 -3.75 -6.18 4.91
C ARG A 56 -4.60 -7.16 5.71
N HIS A 57 -5.91 -6.99 5.60
CA HIS A 57 -6.90 -7.87 6.19
C HIS A 57 -7.35 -8.94 5.19
N PRO A 58 -7.15 -10.23 5.47
CA PRO A 58 -7.61 -11.31 4.61
C PRO A 58 -9.14 -11.37 4.60
N LEU A 59 -9.74 -11.51 3.43
CA LEU A 59 -11.18 -11.72 3.29
C LEU A 59 -11.48 -13.23 3.14
N SER A 60 -12.73 -13.62 3.41
CA SER A 60 -13.12 -15.04 3.45
C SER A 60 -13.14 -15.71 2.06
N TYR A 61 -13.17 -14.96 0.96
CA TYR A 61 -13.25 -15.55 -0.37
C TYR A 61 -11.92 -16.14 -0.81
N LYS A 62 -11.93 -17.46 -1.02
CA LYS A 62 -10.82 -18.27 -1.51
C LYS A 62 -11.33 -19.25 -2.56
N LYS A 63 -10.53 -19.50 -3.58
CA LYS A 63 -10.88 -20.43 -4.65
C LYS A 63 -9.62 -21.09 -5.22
N LYS A 64 -9.64 -22.41 -5.36
CA LYS A 64 -8.63 -23.11 -6.19
C LYS A 64 -8.92 -22.87 -7.67
N LEU A 65 -7.89 -22.50 -8.42
CA LEU A 65 -7.93 -22.25 -9.85
C LEU A 65 -7.03 -23.29 -10.54
N GLY A 66 -7.63 -24.43 -10.89
CA GLY A 66 -6.89 -25.61 -11.35
C GLY A 66 -6.03 -26.21 -10.22
N ASP A 67 -4.95 -26.88 -10.60
CA ASP A 67 -4.10 -27.63 -9.68
C ASP A 67 -2.98 -26.78 -9.04
N VAL A 68 -2.65 -25.65 -9.68
CA VAL A 68 -1.49 -24.83 -9.30
C VAL A 68 -1.89 -23.63 -8.46
N TRP A 69 -2.95 -22.92 -8.83
CA TRP A 69 -3.21 -21.59 -8.28
C TRP A 69 -4.26 -21.62 -7.19
N ASN A 70 -3.96 -20.95 -6.07
CA ASN A 70 -4.94 -20.56 -5.08
C ASN A 70 -5.20 -19.07 -5.22
N LEU A 71 -6.47 -18.71 -5.42
CA LEU A 71 -6.93 -17.34 -5.36
C LEU A 71 -7.44 -17.06 -3.95
N SER A 72 -7.02 -15.94 -3.38
CA SER A 72 -7.59 -15.36 -2.17
C SER A 72 -7.85 -13.87 -2.36
N THR A 73 -8.64 -13.30 -1.46
CA THR A 73 -8.97 -11.87 -1.48
C THR A 73 -8.57 -11.23 -0.17
N ALA A 74 -8.25 -9.93 -0.22
CA ALA A 74 -7.88 -9.15 0.95
C ALA A 74 -8.34 -7.70 0.78
N LEU A 75 -8.31 -6.95 1.89
CA LEU A 75 -8.50 -5.52 1.92
C LEU A 75 -7.27 -4.88 2.56
N GLU A 76 -6.60 -3.99 1.83
CA GLU A 76 -5.43 -3.27 2.32
C GLU A 76 -5.80 -1.84 2.69
N PHE A 77 -5.36 -1.42 3.88
CA PHE A 77 -5.42 -0.06 4.37
C PHE A 77 -3.98 0.46 4.40
N GLY A 78 -3.71 1.53 3.65
CA GLY A 78 -2.37 2.09 3.52
C GLY A 78 -2.31 3.54 3.96
N GLY A 79 -1.26 3.90 4.69
CA GLY A 79 -0.87 5.28 4.99
C GLY A 79 0.57 5.52 4.56
N ALA A 80 0.83 6.62 3.87
CA ALA A 80 2.18 6.95 3.41
C ALA A 80 2.52 8.42 3.62
N VAL A 81 3.81 8.69 3.78
CA VAL A 81 4.40 10.01 3.59
C VAL A 81 5.10 10.00 2.24
N ILE A 82 4.81 10.99 1.42
CA ILE A 82 5.43 11.22 0.12
C ILE A 82 6.29 12.47 0.25
N ASP A 83 7.55 12.35 -0.12
CA ASP A 83 8.54 13.40 -0.05
C ASP A 83 9.14 13.62 -1.43
N GLU A 84 9.21 14.88 -1.85
CA GLU A 84 9.94 15.31 -3.02
C GLU A 84 11.27 15.95 -2.60
N GLN A 85 12.37 15.40 -3.11
CA GLN A 85 13.70 15.97 -2.91
C GLN A 85 13.83 17.28 -3.70
N ASP A 86 14.62 18.22 -3.18
CA ASP A 86 14.93 19.53 -3.79
C ASP A 86 13.79 20.56 -3.88
N SER A 87 12.62 20.28 -3.27
CA SER A 87 11.60 21.30 -3.00
C SER A 87 11.69 21.80 -1.55
N GLU A 88 11.54 23.10 -1.33
CA GLU A 88 11.38 23.64 0.03
C GLU A 88 9.98 23.28 0.57
N ASN A 89 9.83 22.10 1.16
CA ASN A 89 8.67 21.61 1.95
C ASN A 89 7.50 20.89 1.23
N SER A 90 7.68 20.13 0.14
CA SER A 90 6.58 19.28 -0.39
C SER A 90 6.54 17.85 0.18
N SER A 91 6.45 17.74 1.51
CA SER A 91 6.05 16.48 2.16
C SER A 91 4.53 16.42 2.31
N THR A 92 3.89 15.36 1.85
CA THR A 92 2.44 15.16 2.02
C THR A 92 2.09 13.78 2.54
N GLY A 93 0.93 13.68 3.19
CA GLY A 93 0.37 12.42 3.65
C GLY A 93 -0.58 11.84 2.61
N ARG A 94 -0.63 10.51 2.53
CA ARG A 94 -1.58 9.75 1.72
C ARG A 94 -2.27 8.70 2.57
N LEU A 95 -3.59 8.58 2.45
CA LEU A 95 -4.35 7.42 2.92
C LEU A 95 -4.93 6.67 1.73
N SER A 96 -5.10 5.36 1.86
CA SER A 96 -5.64 4.51 0.81
C SER A 96 -6.38 3.30 1.35
N LEU A 97 -7.35 2.86 0.56
CA LEU A 97 -8.12 1.64 0.77
C LEU A 97 -8.15 0.86 -0.53
N MET A 98 -7.75 -0.41 -0.48
CA MET A 98 -7.55 -1.21 -1.69
C MET A 98 -8.00 -2.66 -1.50
N PRO A 99 -9.15 -3.04 -2.08
CA PRO A 99 -9.47 -4.44 -2.34
C PRO A 99 -8.39 -5.09 -3.21
N GLN A 100 -8.04 -6.33 -2.87
CA GLN A 100 -6.97 -7.08 -3.51
C GLN A 100 -7.38 -8.51 -3.81
N ILE A 101 -6.79 -9.02 -4.89
CA ILE A 101 -6.74 -10.44 -5.23
C ILE A 101 -5.28 -10.89 -5.08
N MET A 102 -5.08 -12.03 -4.44
CA MET A 102 -3.78 -12.68 -4.32
C MET A 102 -3.83 -14.05 -5.00
N LEU A 103 -2.91 -14.28 -5.92
CA LEU A 103 -2.73 -15.54 -6.64
C LEU A 103 -1.46 -16.23 -6.14
N SER A 104 -1.63 -17.41 -5.56
CA SER A 104 -0.57 -18.15 -4.89
C SER A 104 -0.37 -19.51 -5.57
N PRO A 105 0.73 -19.72 -6.31
CA PRO A 105 1.03 -21.03 -6.92
C PRO A 105 1.52 -22.04 -5.87
N ASN A 106 1.95 -21.56 -4.71
CA ASN A 106 2.33 -22.31 -3.52
C ASN A 106 2.31 -21.36 -2.30
N ASP A 107 2.64 -21.86 -1.12
CA ASP A 107 2.58 -21.07 0.12
C ASP A 107 3.71 -20.02 0.25
N ALA A 108 4.73 -20.08 -0.60
CA ALA A 108 5.90 -19.19 -0.54
C ALA A 108 5.77 -17.96 -1.44
N ILE A 109 4.88 -17.98 -2.44
CA ILE A 109 4.83 -16.93 -3.47
C ILE A 109 3.40 -16.41 -3.59
N ASN A 110 3.22 -15.09 -3.63
CA ASN A 110 1.95 -14.46 -3.98
C ASN A 110 2.15 -13.41 -5.08
N VAL A 111 1.30 -13.44 -6.09
CA VAL A 111 1.09 -12.32 -7.02
C VAL A 111 -0.12 -11.53 -6.53
N ILE A 112 0.04 -10.23 -6.32
CA ILE A 112 -0.94 -9.35 -5.72
C ILE A 112 -1.44 -8.39 -6.80
N VAL A 113 -2.76 -8.26 -6.93
CA VAL A 113 -3.38 -7.26 -7.80
C VAL A 113 -4.43 -6.52 -6.99
N GLY A 114 -4.40 -5.19 -7.04
CA GLY A 114 -5.33 -4.35 -6.29
C GLY A 114 -5.81 -3.17 -7.11
N ILE A 115 -7.06 -2.78 -6.87
CA ILE A 115 -7.64 -1.54 -7.38
C ILE A 115 -8.37 -0.90 -6.22
N GLY A 116 -8.08 0.38 -5.96
CA GLY A 116 -8.59 1.09 -4.81
C GLY A 116 -8.61 2.58 -5.02
N THR A 117 -8.81 3.28 -3.92
CA THR A 117 -8.89 4.74 -3.88
C THR A 117 -8.07 5.26 -2.73
N GLY A 118 -7.70 6.53 -2.79
CA GLY A 118 -7.07 7.20 -1.68
C GLY A 118 -7.31 8.69 -1.66
N PHE A 119 -6.72 9.32 -0.64
CA PHE A 119 -6.84 10.74 -0.39
C PHE A 119 -5.47 11.31 0.01
N MET A 120 -5.06 12.41 -0.61
CA MET A 120 -3.91 13.22 -0.21
C MET A 120 -4.34 14.15 0.92
N MET A 121 -3.54 14.23 1.97
CA MET A 121 -3.82 15.01 3.19
C MET A 121 -3.27 16.45 3.12
N GLY A 122 -2.58 16.80 2.04
CA GLY A 122 -1.91 18.07 1.84
C GLY A 122 -1.69 18.31 0.35
N GLU A 123 -0.42 18.48 -0.05
CA GLU A 123 -0.05 18.73 -1.43
C GLU A 123 -0.55 17.64 -2.39
N THR A 124 -0.96 18.09 -3.58
CA THR A 124 -1.46 17.24 -4.69
C THR A 124 -0.64 17.42 -5.97
N GLU A 125 0.38 18.28 -5.90
CA GLU A 125 1.29 18.64 -6.98
C GLU A 125 2.73 18.42 -6.51
N PHE A 126 3.51 17.73 -7.32
CA PHE A 126 4.89 17.31 -7.08
C PHE A 126 5.69 17.51 -8.37
N THR A 127 6.30 18.68 -8.55
CA THR A 127 6.98 19.12 -9.78
C THR A 127 6.15 18.81 -11.04
N ASP A 128 6.44 17.71 -11.73
CA ASP A 128 5.79 17.32 -12.99
C ASP A 128 4.53 16.45 -12.78
N HIS A 129 4.20 16.09 -11.55
CA HIS A 129 3.06 15.24 -11.18
C HIS A 129 2.00 16.05 -10.44
N ASN A 130 0.89 16.35 -11.11
CA ASN A 130 -0.25 17.05 -10.55
C ASN A 130 -1.50 16.16 -10.64
N LEU A 131 -1.97 15.70 -9.48
CA LEU A 131 -3.18 14.87 -9.37
C LEU A 131 -4.46 15.71 -9.45
N GLY A 132 -4.38 17.03 -9.56
CA GLY A 132 -5.50 17.96 -9.71
C GLY A 132 -6.38 18.15 -8.47
N GLY A 133 -6.32 17.22 -7.51
CA GLY A 133 -7.07 17.29 -6.27
C GLY A 133 -6.76 16.10 -5.36
N PRO A 134 -7.37 16.07 -4.16
CA PRO A 134 -6.93 15.18 -3.11
C PRO A 134 -7.40 13.73 -3.29
N PHE A 135 -8.54 13.49 -3.95
CA PHE A 135 -9.03 12.14 -4.18
C PHE A 135 -8.38 11.52 -5.43
N PHE A 136 -7.97 10.26 -5.34
CA PHE A 136 -7.39 9.54 -6.48
C PHE A 136 -7.78 8.06 -6.50
N PHE A 137 -7.72 7.46 -7.69
CA PHE A 137 -7.73 6.03 -7.90
C PHE A 137 -6.30 5.48 -7.90
N SER A 138 -6.14 4.27 -7.38
CA SER A 138 -4.85 3.58 -7.31
C SER A 138 -4.99 2.15 -7.80
N SER A 139 -4.07 1.71 -8.64
CA SER A 139 -3.91 0.29 -8.97
C SER A 139 -2.56 -0.21 -8.47
N LYS A 140 -2.52 -1.47 -8.04
CA LYS A 140 -1.33 -2.18 -7.56
C LYS A 140 -1.13 -3.44 -8.37
N VAL A 141 0.12 -3.71 -8.74
CA VAL A 141 0.60 -5.05 -9.06
C VAL A 141 1.81 -5.34 -8.20
N GLY A 142 1.79 -6.45 -7.47
CA GLY A 142 2.82 -6.81 -6.52
C GLY A 142 3.24 -8.27 -6.61
N PHE A 143 4.42 -8.54 -6.08
CA PHE A 143 4.96 -9.88 -5.89
C PHE A 143 5.45 -9.99 -4.45
N GLN A 144 5.01 -11.02 -3.73
CA GLN A 144 5.42 -11.32 -2.36
C GLN A 144 6.14 -12.66 -2.32
N LEU A 145 7.28 -12.68 -1.65
CA LEU A 145 7.97 -13.89 -1.19
C LEU A 145 7.72 -14.04 0.32
N VAL A 146 7.07 -15.12 0.72
CA VAL A 146 6.86 -15.49 2.12
C VAL A 146 8.09 -16.22 2.64
N LEU A 147 8.71 -15.66 3.67
CA LEU A 147 9.92 -16.13 4.31
C LEU A 147 9.59 -16.74 5.66
N GLY A 148 9.52 -18.08 5.71
CA GLY A 148 9.10 -18.81 6.89
C GLY A 148 7.61 -18.63 7.18
N LYS A 149 7.23 -18.50 8.46
CA LYS A 149 5.81 -18.43 8.86
C LYS A 149 5.24 -17.01 8.95
N HIS A 150 6.11 -16.02 9.11
CA HIS A 150 5.70 -14.70 9.55
C HIS A 150 6.23 -13.55 8.71
N LEU A 151 7.24 -13.74 7.86
CA LEU A 151 7.82 -12.63 7.13
C LEU A 151 7.41 -12.67 5.66
N GLY A 152 7.19 -11.50 5.07
CA GLY A 152 6.94 -11.32 3.66
C GLY A 152 7.86 -10.23 3.10
N LEU A 153 8.54 -10.50 2.00
CA LEU A 153 9.23 -9.49 1.21
C LEU A 153 8.39 -9.19 -0.03
N GLU A 154 8.05 -7.94 -0.25
CA GLU A 154 7.21 -7.52 -1.36
C GLU A 154 7.90 -6.53 -2.27
N TYR A 155 7.64 -6.67 -3.55
CA TYR A 155 7.82 -5.60 -4.52
C TYR A 155 6.44 -5.21 -5.06
N ASN A 156 6.13 -3.91 -5.03
CA ASN A 156 4.83 -3.37 -5.44
C ASN A 156 5.05 -2.24 -6.44
N PHE A 157 4.38 -2.32 -7.58
CA PHE A 157 4.18 -1.19 -8.47
C PHE A 157 2.80 -0.59 -8.22
N TYR A 158 2.74 0.73 -8.05
CA TYR A 158 1.51 1.49 -7.96
C TYR A 158 1.38 2.45 -9.13
N HIS A 159 0.17 2.59 -9.65
CA HIS A 159 -0.22 3.69 -10.53
C HIS A 159 -1.38 4.46 -9.90
N GLN A 160 -1.20 5.75 -9.70
CA GLN A 160 -2.18 6.65 -9.08
C GLN A 160 -2.60 7.72 -10.07
N SER A 161 -3.91 7.91 -10.24
CA SER A 161 -4.47 8.94 -11.11
C SER A 161 -5.85 9.35 -10.63
N ASN A 162 -6.38 10.46 -11.12
CA ASN A 162 -7.73 10.90 -10.77
C ASN A 162 -8.80 10.46 -11.79
N ALA A 163 -8.42 9.71 -12.83
CA ALA A 163 -9.29 9.24 -13.91
C ALA A 163 -10.10 10.35 -14.63
N GLY A 164 -9.58 11.59 -14.64
CA GLY A 164 -10.19 12.74 -15.32
C GLY A 164 -11.28 13.47 -14.51
N ILE A 165 -11.40 13.23 -13.21
CA ILE A 165 -12.36 13.97 -12.36
C ILE A 165 -11.93 15.42 -12.07
N TYR A 166 -10.64 15.74 -12.29
CA TYR A 166 -10.06 17.08 -12.17
C TYR A 166 -9.43 17.51 -13.49
N ASP A 167 -9.18 18.81 -13.63
CA ASP A 167 -8.66 19.41 -14.87
C ASP A 167 -7.23 18.97 -15.23
N TYR A 168 -6.42 18.64 -14.21
CA TYR A 168 -5.05 18.13 -14.36
C TYR A 168 -4.99 16.67 -13.90
N ASN A 169 -4.25 15.80 -14.59
CA ASN A 169 -4.08 14.38 -14.22
C ASN A 169 -2.73 13.83 -14.67
N ALA A 170 -1.65 14.42 -14.17
CA ALA A 170 -0.33 13.83 -14.31
C ALA A 170 -0.16 12.75 -13.24
N SER A 171 -0.42 11.50 -13.64
CA SER A 171 -0.41 10.32 -12.76
C SER A 171 0.92 10.14 -12.03
N LEU A 172 0.88 9.54 -10.84
CA LEU A 172 2.07 9.18 -10.06
C LEU A 172 2.30 7.66 -10.10
N ASN A 173 3.52 7.24 -10.45
CA ASN A 173 3.90 5.82 -10.51
C ASN A 173 4.97 5.52 -9.47
N MET A 174 4.72 4.57 -8.58
CA MET A 174 5.67 4.24 -7.51
C MET A 174 6.12 2.79 -7.59
N HIS A 175 7.42 2.57 -7.52
CA HIS A 175 8.00 1.25 -7.28
C HIS A 175 8.42 1.16 -5.82
N CYS A 176 7.86 0.22 -5.09
CA CYS A 176 7.98 0.10 -3.64
C CYS A 176 8.51 -1.29 -3.27
N VAL A 177 9.47 -1.34 -2.36
CA VAL A 177 9.89 -2.58 -1.70
C VAL A 177 9.38 -2.53 -0.26
N SER A 178 8.75 -3.61 0.19
CA SER A 178 8.16 -3.68 1.52
C SER A 178 8.54 -4.95 2.27
N LEU A 179 8.62 -4.85 3.59
CA LEU A 179 8.70 -5.96 4.51
C LEU A 179 7.38 -6.05 5.29
N SER A 180 6.81 -7.24 5.38
CA SER A 180 5.59 -7.50 6.14
C SER A 180 5.75 -8.58 7.19
N TYR A 181 4.98 -8.44 8.26
CA TYR A 181 4.82 -9.41 9.32
C TYR A 181 3.40 -9.99 9.29
N GLN A 182 3.28 -11.32 9.33
CA GLN A 182 2.04 -12.08 9.22
C GLN A 182 1.66 -12.69 10.58
N PHE A 183 0.42 -12.46 11.03
CA PHE A 183 -0.09 -12.88 12.34
C PHE A 183 -1.58 -13.27 12.35
#